data_AF-A0A5K1F108-F1
#
_entry.id   AF-A0A5K1F108-F1
#
_cell.length_a   1.000
_cell.length_b   1.000
_cell.length_c   1.000
_cell.angle_alpha   90.00
_cell.angle_beta   90.00
_cell.angle_gamma   90.00
#
_symmetry.space_group_name_H-M   'P 1'
#
loop_
_entity.id
_entity.type
_entity.pdbx_description
1 polymer ?
#
loop_
_entity_poly.entity_id
_entity_poly.type
_entity_poly.pdbx_seq_one_letter_code
_entity_poly.pdbx_strand_id
1 'polypeptide(L)' 'PGIMLLIFNRAPGHVPLKILSIEDGTVLKSFNHLLHRNKKIDFIEQFNEKLLVKQENENLQILD' A
#
# COMPACT_ATOMS: atom_id res chain seq x y z
N PRO A 1 7.88 -16.94 7.63
CA PRO A 1 8.01 -16.39 6.26
C PRO A 1 7.85 -14.87 6.27
N GLY A 2 8.93 -14.13 5.98
CA GLY A 2 8.87 -12.67 5.90
C GLY A 2 8.21 -12.21 4.60
N ILE A 3 7.59 -11.03 4.63
CA ILE A 3 6.92 -10.42 3.47
C ILE A 3 7.48 -9.04 3.18
N MET A 4 7.50 -8.65 1.91
CA MET A 4 7.95 -7.34 1.45
C MET A 4 6.80 -6.62 0.75
N LEU A 5 6.47 -5.40 1.21
CA LEU A 5 5.53 -4.53 0.53
C LEU A 5 6.28 -3.67 -0.50
N LEU A 6 5.93 -3.82 -1.78
CA LEU A 6 6.35 -2.93 -2.85
C LEU A 6 5.25 -1.92 -3.15
N ILE A 7 5.63 -0.64 -3.04
CA ILE A 7 4.79 0.50 -3.39
C ILE A 7 5.28 1.05 -4.73
N PHE A 8 4.44 0.95 -5.75
CA PHE A 8 4.78 1.47 -7.09
C PHE A 8 4.46 2.96 -7.20
N ASN A 9 4.93 3.58 -8.28
CA ASN A 9 4.58 4.96 -8.58
C ASN A 9 3.06 5.13 -8.64
N ARG A 10 2.58 6.20 -8.02
CA ARG A 10 1.17 6.59 -8.02
C ARG A 10 0.66 6.69 -9.46
N ALA A 11 -0.46 6.06 -9.71
CA ALA A 11 -1.26 6.21 -10.92
C ALA A 11 -2.41 7.21 -10.67
N PRO A 12 -3.10 7.70 -11.72
CA PRO A 12 -4.26 8.57 -11.54
C PRO A 12 -5.33 7.91 -10.65
N GLY A 13 -5.49 8.43 -9.43
CA GLY A 13 -6.51 7.99 -8.46
C GLY A 13 -6.23 6.70 -7.70
N HIS A 14 -5.07 6.08 -7.85
CA HIS A 14 -4.70 4.91 -7.05
C HIS A 14 -3.18 4.73 -6.97
N VAL A 15 -2.74 3.86 -6.06
CA VAL A 15 -1.36 3.37 -6.00
C VAL A 15 -1.36 1.85 -6.16
N PRO A 16 -0.62 1.29 -7.13
CA PRO A 16 -0.44 -0.16 -7.22
C PRO A 16 0.46 -0.65 -6.09
N LEU A 17 0.04 -1.73 -5.44
CA LEU A 17 0.76 -2.37 -4.33
C LEU A 17 0.94 -3.86 -4.61
N LYS A 18 2.11 -4.39 -4.24
CA LYS A 18 2.38 -5.83 -4.26
C LYS A 18 2.99 -6.28 -2.96
N ILE A 19 2.52 -7.40 -2.44
CA ILE A 19 3.14 -8.11 -1.33
C ILE A 19 3.92 -9.28 -1.94
N LEU A 20 5.20 -9.33 -1.67
CA LEU A 20 6.10 -10.40 -2.11
C LEU A 20 6.53 -11.26 -0.93
N SER A 21 6.77 -12.55 -1.21
CA SER A 21 7.54 -13.41 -0.32
C SER A 21 9.00 -12.94 -0.30
N ILE A 22 9.59 -12.80 0.88
CA ILE A 22 11.03 -12.48 0.99
C ILE A 22 11.89 -13.68 0.57
N GLU A 23 11.35 -14.90 0.64
CA GLU A 23 12.13 -16.12 0.43
C GLU A 23 12.50 -16.33 -1.04
N ASP A 24 11.58 -16.01 -1.96
CA ASP A 24 11.73 -16.28 -3.40
C ASP A 24 11.24 -15.15 -4.30
N GLY A 25 10.76 -14.03 -3.73
CA GLY A 25 10.23 -12.90 -4.49
C GLY A 25 8.87 -13.17 -5.15
N THR A 26 8.22 -14.31 -4.86
CA THR A 26 6.91 -14.62 -5.43
C THR A 26 5.86 -13.59 -5.01
N VAL A 27 4.97 -13.26 -5.95
CA VAL A 27 3.86 -12.33 -5.67
C VAL A 27 2.80 -13.07 -4.86
N LEU A 28 2.63 -12.67 -3.59
CA LEU A 28 1.63 -13.22 -2.68
C LEU A 28 0.27 -12.53 -2.87
N LYS A 29 0.27 -11.19 -3.03
CA LYS A 29 -0.95 -10.39 -3.24
C LYS A 29 -0.62 -9.18 -4.12
N SER A 30 -1.55 -8.81 -4.99
CA SER A 30 -1.48 -7.58 -5.79
C SER A 30 -2.82 -6.86 -5.73
N PHE A 31 -2.79 -5.56 -5.52
CA PHE A 31 -4.01 -4.76 -5.44
C PHE A 31 -3.73 -3.28 -5.74
N ASN A 32 -4.77 -2.58 -6.17
CA ASN A 32 -4.74 -1.13 -6.38
C ASN A 32 -5.47 -0.48 -5.21
N HIS A 33 -4.78 0.38 -4.48
CA HIS A 33 -5.41 1.15 -3.42
C HIS A 33 -5.87 2.51 -3.94
N LEU A 34 -7.17 2.80 -3.85
CA LEU A 34 -7.75 4.05 -4.30
C LEU A 34 -7.27 5.21 -3.42
N LEU A 35 -6.95 6.33 -4.05
CA LEU A 35 -6.45 7.52 -3.38
C LEU A 35 -7.21 8.75 -3.84
N HIS A 36 -7.36 9.72 -2.93
CA HIS A 36 -7.88 11.04 -3.29
C HIS A 36 -6.91 11.74 -4.26
N ARG A 37 -7.41 12.04 -5.47
CA ARG A 37 -6.61 12.44 -6.65
C ARG A 37 -5.76 13.71 -6.46
N ASN A 38 -6.10 14.56 -5.50
CA ASN A 38 -5.43 15.85 -5.25
C ASN A 38 -4.86 15.97 -3.83
N LYS A 39 -4.70 14.84 -3.12
CA LYS A 39 -4.12 14.83 -1.78
C LYS A 39 -2.76 14.16 -1.80
N LYS A 40 -1.81 14.75 -1.07
CA LYS A 40 -0.49 14.15 -0.85
C LYS A 40 -0.64 12.87 -0.02
N ILE A 41 0.19 11.89 -0.31
CA ILE A 41 0.34 10.69 0.54
C ILE A 41 1.37 11.05 1.61
N ASP A 42 0.99 10.93 2.88
CA ASP A 42 1.93 11.12 3.99
C ASP A 42 2.73 9.84 4.22
N PHE A 43 2.03 8.71 4.33
CA PHE A 43 2.66 7.38 4.37
C PHE A 43 1.70 6.28 3.93
N ILE A 44 2.29 5.18 3.50
CA ILE A 44 1.65 3.87 3.30
C ILE A 44 2.59 2.85 3.93
N GLU A 45 2.09 2.09 4.90
CA GLU A 45 2.92 1.16 5.66
C GLU A 45 2.15 -0.12 5.97
N GLN A 46 2.83 -1.26 5.95
CA GLN A 46 2.28 -2.52 6.41
C GLN A 46 2.52 -2.68 7.92
N PHE A 47 1.47 -3.06 8.64
CA PHE A 47 1.54 -3.45 10.04
C PHE A 47 0.87 -4.81 10.24
N ASN A 48 1.69 -5.86 10.37
CA ASN A 48 1.24 -7.25 10.34
C ASN A 48 0.43 -7.54 9.05
N GLU A 49 -0.83 -7.94 9.19
CA GLU A 49 -1.72 -8.24 8.07
C GLU A 49 -2.46 -7.00 7.55
N LYS A 50 -2.32 -5.85 8.22
CA LYS A 50 -3.05 -4.62 7.90
C LYS A 50 -2.19 -3.66 7.08
N LEU A 51 -2.85 -2.85 6.26
CA LEU A 51 -2.23 -1.71 5.57
C LEU A 51 -2.73 -0.40 6.19
N LEU A 52 -1.78 0.41 6.66
CA LEU A 52 -2.03 1.76 7.14
C LEU A 52 -1.81 2.75 5.99
N VAL A 53 -2.80 3.57 5.71
CA VAL A 53 -2.72 4.61 4.68
C VAL A 53 -3.14 5.95 5.26
N LYS A 54 -2.29 6.95 5.08
CA LYS A 54 -2.56 8.33 5.48
C LYS A 54 -2.35 9.26 4.30
N GLN A 55 -3.39 10.04 3.99
CA GLN A 55 -3.30 11.19 3.10
C GLN A 55 -3.46 12.48 3.90
N GLU A 56 -2.90 13.55 3.36
CA GLU A 56 -3.00 14.89 3.95
C GLU A 56 -4.47 15.30 4.12
N ASN A 57 -4.83 15.82 5.30
CA ASN A 57 -6.20 16.22 5.63
C ASN A 57 -7.25 15.10 5.44
N GLU A 58 -6.85 13.84 5.52
CA GLU A 58 -7.74 12.67 5.61
C GLU A 58 -7.51 11.92 6.92
N ASN A 59 -8.47 11.11 7.36
CA ASN A 59 -8.26 10.23 8.50
C ASN A 59 -7.28 9.09 8.15
N LEU A 60 -6.66 8.50 9.17
CA LEU A 60 -5.89 7.27 9.01
C LEU A 60 -6.85 6.14 8.56
N GLN A 61 -6.52 5.47 7.47
CA GLN A 61 -7.23 4.30 6.99
C GLN A 61 -6.46 3.04 7.37
N ILE A 62 -7.20 2.04 7.86
CA ILE A 62 -6.67 0.73 8.25
C ILE A 62 -7.42 -0.31 7.42
N LEU A 63 -6.70 -1.04 6.60
CA LEU A 63 -7.25 -2.01 5.64
C LEU A 63 -6.76 -3.42 5.96
N ASP A 64 -7.58 -4.41 5.65
CA ASP A 64 -7.26 -5.85 5.73
C ASP A 64 -6.77 -6.42 4.37
#